data_AF-A0A2V6ZDD2-F1
#
_entry.id   AF-A0A2V6ZDD2-F1
#
_cell.length_a   1.000
_cell.length_b   1.000
_cell.length_c   1.000
_cell.angle_alpha   90.00
_cell.angle_beta   90.00
_cell.angle_gamma   90.00
#
_symmetry.space_group_name_H-M   'P 1'
#
loop_
_entity.id
_entity.type
_entity.pdbx_description
1 polymer ?
#
loop_
_entity_poly.entity_id
_entity_poly.type
_entity_poly.pdbx_seq_one_letter_code
_entity_poly.pdbx_strand_id
1 'polypeptide(L)'
;MITARGRNAIDSLYAARDFRVNVPGRIQRLRYPTPAALERAISDGRLDLGVVVPHEFARQLGRGQTADVQVLINGVNANTAQLAQGHVQAAVAWVNQKPGVVAPVELRTALLYNPGLENTWFTVTGVLGALIVLNCSLVAATALIR
;
A
#
# COMPACT_ATOMS: atom_id res chain seq x y z
N MET A 1 -0.18 47.58 4.98
CA MET A 1 0.86 46.75 5.62
C MET A 1 0.17 45.75 6.54
N ILE A 2 -0.19 44.55 6.05
CA ILE A 2 -0.64 43.42 6.88
C ILE A 2 -0.10 42.14 6.22
N THR A 3 0.75 41.44 6.97
CA THR A 3 1.66 40.39 6.53
C THR A 3 0.96 39.04 6.38
N ALA A 4 1.13 38.42 5.21
CA ALA A 4 0.53 37.15 4.82
C ALA A 4 1.10 35.94 5.60
N ARG A 5 0.33 35.44 6.58
CA ARG A 5 0.55 34.22 7.36
C ARG A 5 -0.13 33.01 6.67
N GLY A 6 0.18 32.78 5.40
CA GLY A 6 -0.54 31.81 4.52
C GLY A 6 0.32 30.73 3.86
N ARG A 7 1.58 30.53 4.28
CA ARG A 7 2.50 29.56 3.65
C ARG A 7 2.64 28.22 4.37
N ASN A 8 2.24 28.12 5.64
CA ASN A 8 2.62 26.97 6.49
C ASN A 8 1.74 25.71 6.33
N ALA A 9 0.54 25.82 5.75
CA ALA A 9 -0.33 24.64 5.57
C ALA A 9 0.09 23.78 4.37
N ILE A 10 0.61 24.42 3.31
CA ILE A 10 1.11 23.75 2.11
C ILE A 10 2.45 23.06 2.43
N ASP A 11 3.33 23.72 3.20
CA ASP A 11 4.58 23.13 3.68
C ASP A 11 4.35 21.93 4.63
N SER A 12 3.26 21.94 5.40
CA SER A 12 2.89 20.83 6.29
C SER A 12 2.36 19.59 5.54
N LEU A 13 1.70 19.78 4.39
CA LEU A 13 1.35 18.71 3.45
C LEU A 13 2.57 18.21 2.66
N TYR A 14 3.57 19.06 2.42
CA TYR A 14 4.87 18.64 1.88
C TYR A 14 5.78 17.99 2.92
N ALA A 15 5.65 18.27 4.21
CA ALA A 15 6.41 17.59 5.28
C ALA A 15 5.91 16.17 5.57
N ALA A 16 4.75 15.78 5.05
CA ALA A 16 4.25 14.39 5.05
C ALA A 16 4.93 13.50 3.99
N ARG A 17 5.97 13.99 3.30
CA ARG A 17 6.60 13.38 2.11
C ARG A 17 7.49 12.16 2.36
N ASP A 18 7.70 11.74 3.60
CA ASP A 18 8.65 10.66 3.93
C ASP A 18 7.96 9.43 4.54
N PHE A 19 6.82 9.02 3.96
CA PHE A 19 6.23 7.73 4.29
C PHE A 19 7.05 6.62 3.61
N ARG A 20 8.14 6.22 4.27
CA ARG A 20 8.95 5.06 3.88
C ARG A 20 8.23 3.79 4.34
N VAL A 21 7.39 3.27 3.45
CA VAL A 21 6.90 1.89 3.58
C VAL A 21 7.93 0.97 2.99
N ASN A 22 8.67 0.28 3.86
CA ASN A 22 9.62 -0.75 3.48
C ASN A 22 8.86 -2.02 3.02
N VAL A 23 8.26 -1.98 1.83
CA VAL A 23 8.08 -3.19 1.02
C VAL A 23 9.48 -3.57 0.53
N PRO A 24 9.92 -4.83 0.56
CA PRO A 24 11.23 -5.23 0.02
C PRO A 24 11.31 -4.90 -1.47
N GLY A 25 11.80 -3.70 -1.78
CA GLY A 25 11.72 -3.08 -3.10
C GLY A 25 11.93 -1.57 -3.01
N ARG A 26 12.81 -1.04 -3.84
CA ARG A 26 13.26 0.36 -3.85
C ARG A 26 12.07 1.32 -3.98
N ILE A 27 11.71 2.07 -2.93
CA ILE A 27 10.67 3.13 -3.01
C ILE A 27 11.18 4.22 -3.96
N GLN A 28 10.71 4.20 -5.21
CA GLN A 28 10.99 5.25 -6.19
C GLN A 28 9.73 6.06 -6.44
N ARG A 29 9.83 7.37 -6.20
CA ARG A 29 8.73 8.30 -6.46
C ARG A 29 8.69 8.63 -7.95
N LEU A 30 7.91 7.86 -8.71
CA LEU A 30 7.69 8.08 -10.13
C LEU A 30 6.35 8.79 -10.31
N ARG A 31 6.37 9.96 -10.98
CA ARG A 31 5.14 10.71 -11.29
C ARG A 31 4.71 10.34 -12.70
N TYR A 32 3.51 9.77 -12.83
CA TYR A 32 2.90 9.47 -14.12
C TYR A 32 1.92 10.57 -14.51
N PRO A 33 1.90 10.98 -15.80
CA PRO A 33 1.01 12.05 -16.27
C PRO A 33 -0.46 11.60 -16.37
N THR A 34 -0.72 10.30 -16.49
CA THR A 34 -2.08 9.75 -16.62
C THR A 34 -2.25 8.50 -15.75
N PRO A 35 -3.48 8.22 -15.24
CA PRO A 35 -3.79 6.97 -14.54
C PRO A 35 -3.48 5.74 -15.39
N ALA A 36 -3.75 5.78 -16.70
CA ALA A 36 -3.46 4.69 -17.62
C ALA A 36 -1.94 4.39 -17.77
N ALA A 37 -1.08 5.39 -17.62
CA ALA A 37 0.37 5.17 -17.62
C ALA A 37 0.84 4.53 -16.30
N LEU A 38 0.20 4.88 -15.18
CA LEU A 38 0.45 4.27 -13.89
C LEU A 38 0.00 2.80 -13.89
N GLU A 39 -1.21 2.52 -14.38
CA GLU A 39 -1.72 1.15 -14.52
C GLU A 39 -0.81 0.29 -15.38
N ARG A 40 -0.33 0.80 -16.52
CA ARG A 40 0.66 0.08 -17.35
C ARG A 40 1.96 -0.20 -16.60
N ALA A 41 2.48 0.76 -15.85
CA ALA A 41 3.71 0.54 -15.08
C ALA A 41 3.54 -0.53 -13.98
N ILE A 42 2.35 -0.63 -13.38
CA ILE A 42 2.00 -1.69 -12.43
C ILE A 42 1.85 -3.03 -13.18
N SER A 43 1.19 -3.01 -14.34
CA SER A 43 0.99 -4.17 -15.23
C SER A 43 2.31 -4.77 -15.70
N ASP A 44 3.29 -3.91 -16.03
CA ASP A 44 4.63 -4.29 -16.47
C ASP A 44 5.50 -4.82 -15.31
N GLY A 45 4.98 -4.89 -14.08
CA GLY A 45 5.73 -5.33 -12.90
C GLY A 45 6.82 -4.36 -12.45
N ARG A 46 6.82 -3.12 -12.94
CA ARG A 46 7.78 -2.08 -12.53
C ARG A 46 7.41 -1.44 -11.19
N LEU A 47 6.14 -1.57 -10.79
CA LEU A 47 5.58 -1.03 -9.57
C LEU A 47 4.61 -2.05 -8.96
N ASP A 48 4.69 -2.23 -7.64
CA ASP A 48 3.72 -3.04 -6.90
C ASP A 48 2.47 -2.25 -6.49
N LEU A 49 2.60 -0.92 -6.43
CA LEU A 49 1.57 -0.01 -5.94
C LEU A 49 1.68 1.38 -6.59
N GLY A 50 0.53 2.00 -6.81
CA GLY A 50 0.39 3.37 -7.28
C GLY A 50 -0.69 4.13 -6.51
N VAL A 51 -0.46 5.42 -6.25
CA VAL A 51 -1.44 6.31 -5.61
C VAL A 51 -1.93 7.33 -6.62
N VAL A 52 -3.25 7.40 -6.81
CA VAL A 52 -3.92 8.38 -7.66
C VAL A 52 -4.58 9.41 -6.76
N VAL A 53 -4.10 10.65 -6.86
CA VAL A 53 -4.66 11.80 -6.13
C VAL A 53 -5.51 12.62 -7.09
N PRO A 54 -6.83 12.74 -6.87
CA PRO A 54 -7.72 13.54 -7.72
C PRO A 54 -7.30 15.01 -7.78
N HIS A 55 -7.63 15.69 -8.88
CA HIS A 55 -7.33 17.10 -9.06
C HIS A 55 -8.07 17.98 -8.03
N GLU A 56 -9.25 17.53 -7.59
CA GLU A 56 -10.11 18.18 -6.61
C GLU A 56 -9.63 17.96 -5.17
N PHE A 57 -8.65 17.06 -4.92
CA PHE A 57 -8.20 16.67 -3.58
C PHE A 57 -7.82 17.87 -2.70
N ALA A 58 -6.94 18.75 -3.20
CA ALA A 58 -6.52 19.93 -2.47
C ALA A 58 -7.66 20.94 -2.25
N ARG A 59 -8.62 20.98 -3.18
CA ARG A 59 -9.78 21.87 -3.14
C ARG A 59 -10.82 21.38 -2.14
N GLN A 60 -11.05 20.07 -2.06
CA GLN A 60 -11.95 19.41 -1.09
C GLN A 60 -11.39 19.54 0.32
N LEU A 61 -10.10 19.23 0.50
CA LEU A 61 -9.43 19.34 1.80
C LEU A 61 -9.43 20.79 2.32
N GLY A 62 -9.16 21.77 1.44
CA GLY A 62 -9.22 23.20 1.80
C GLY A 62 -10.62 23.73 2.09
N ARG A 63 -11.67 23.03 1.66
CA ARG A 63 -13.08 23.34 1.96
C ARG A 63 -13.62 22.58 3.17
N GLY A 64 -12.80 21.78 3.84
CA GLY A 64 -13.27 20.91 4.93
C GLY A 64 -14.23 19.81 4.46
N GLN A 65 -14.09 19.35 3.22
CA GLN A 65 -14.84 18.21 2.69
C GLN A 65 -13.95 16.97 2.68
N THR A 66 -14.57 15.79 2.85
CA THR A 66 -13.89 14.49 2.72
C THR A 66 -13.19 14.43 1.37
N ALA A 67 -11.90 14.06 1.39
CA ALA A 67 -11.08 13.97 0.19
C ALA A 67 -10.74 12.50 -0.09
N ASP A 68 -11.09 12.03 -1.27
CA ASP A 68 -10.84 10.65 -1.69
C ASP A 68 -9.44 10.49 -2.27
N VAL A 69 -8.72 9.45 -1.85
CA VAL A 69 -7.47 9.00 -2.47
C VAL A 69 -7.65 7.58 -2.97
N GLN A 70 -7.35 7.36 -4.24
CA GLN A 70 -7.39 6.03 -4.82
C GLN A 70 -6.00 5.40 -4.82
N VAL A 71 -5.92 4.13 -4.46
CA VAL A 71 -4.68 3.36 -4.49
C VAL A 71 -4.89 2.11 -5.34
N LEU A 72 -4.02 1.97 -6.33
CA LEU A 72 -3.93 0.85 -7.25
C LEU A 72 -2.86 -0.09 -6.73
N ILE A 73 -3.21 -1.35 -6.49
CA ILE A 73 -2.28 -2.36 -5.95
C ILE A 73 -2.23 -3.53 -6.92
N ASN A 74 -1.02 -4.00 -7.20
CA ASN A 74 -0.82 -5.24 -7.95
C ASN A 74 -1.27 -6.44 -7.11
N GLY A 75 -2.36 -7.10 -7.50
CA GLY A 75 -2.90 -8.28 -6.82
C GLY A 75 -2.23 -9.60 -7.19
N VAL A 76 -1.28 -9.62 -8.14
CA VAL A 76 -0.63 -10.87 -8.61
C VAL A 76 -0.06 -11.70 -7.47
N ASN A 77 0.55 -11.06 -6.47
CA ASN A 77 0.93 -11.72 -5.22
C ASN A 77 0.04 -11.21 -4.09
N ALA A 78 -0.88 -12.05 -3.60
CA ALA A 78 -1.85 -11.64 -2.59
C ALA A 78 -1.18 -11.24 -1.26
N ASN A 79 -0.07 -11.88 -0.88
CA ASN A 79 0.66 -11.52 0.34
C ASN A 79 1.25 -10.11 0.23
N THR A 80 1.91 -9.80 -0.90
CA THR A 80 2.48 -8.46 -1.15
C THR A 80 1.37 -7.42 -1.21
N ALA A 81 0.24 -7.72 -1.86
CA ALA A 81 -0.90 -6.82 -1.97
C ALA A 81 -1.54 -6.52 -0.61
N GLN A 82 -1.71 -7.52 0.26
CA GLN A 82 -2.22 -7.34 1.62
C GLN A 82 -1.27 -6.48 2.48
N LEU A 83 0.04 -6.73 2.41
CA LEU A 83 1.03 -5.91 3.10
C LEU A 83 0.98 -4.46 2.62
N ALA A 84 0.97 -4.26 1.30
CA ALA A 84 0.87 -2.94 0.70
C ALA A 84 -0.41 -2.19 1.13
N GLN A 85 -1.55 -2.88 1.14
CA GLN A 85 -2.83 -2.33 1.60
C GLN A 85 -2.77 -1.89 3.06
N GLY A 86 -2.24 -2.73 3.96
CA GLY A 86 -2.10 -2.39 5.38
C GLY A 86 -1.22 -1.18 5.61
N HIS A 87 -0.13 -1.06 4.85
CA HIS A 87 0.75 0.11 4.92
C HIS A 87 0.07 1.40 4.47
N VAL A 88 -0.70 1.36 3.39
CA VAL A 88 -1.45 2.53 2.89
C VAL A 88 -2.54 2.94 3.89
N GLN A 89 -3.25 1.97 4.46
CA GLN A 89 -4.25 2.22 5.51
C GLN A 89 -3.61 2.92 6.72
N ALA A 90 -2.44 2.44 7.16
CA ALA A 90 -1.68 3.08 8.24
C ALA A 90 -1.23 4.51 7.86
N ALA A 91 -0.83 4.73 6.60
CA ALA A 91 -0.46 6.05 6.09
C ALA A 91 -1.63 7.04 6.18
N VAL A 92 -2.81 6.63 5.71
CA VAL A 92 -4.02 7.45 5.70
C VAL A 92 -4.51 7.70 7.13
N ALA A 93 -4.48 6.70 7.98
CA ALA A 93 -4.80 6.85 9.39
C ALA A 93 -3.87 7.88 10.07
N TRP A 94 -2.57 7.83 9.79
CA TRP A 94 -1.60 8.79 10.31
C TRP A 94 -1.86 10.21 9.79
N VAL A 95 -2.22 10.37 8.52
CA VAL A 95 -2.61 11.68 7.95
C VAL A 95 -3.83 12.23 8.67
N ASN A 96 -4.86 11.40 8.88
CA ASN A 96 -6.11 11.80 9.54
C ASN A 96 -5.93 12.17 11.02
N GLN A 97 -4.89 11.67 11.68
CA GLN A 97 -4.57 12.01 13.07
C GLN A 97 -3.81 13.34 13.22
N LYS A 98 -3.39 13.98 12.13
CA LYS A 98 -2.63 15.24 12.22
C LYS A 98 -3.52 16.41 12.63
N PRO A 99 -3.08 17.24 13.60
CA PRO A 99 -3.79 18.46 13.95
C PRO A 99 -3.81 19.42 12.74
N GLY A 100 -5.02 19.86 12.35
CA GLY A 100 -5.25 20.72 11.18
C GLY A 100 -5.93 20.03 10.00
N VAL A 101 -6.18 18.73 10.06
CA VAL A 101 -7.06 18.02 9.11
C VAL A 101 -8.51 18.27 9.51
N VAL A 102 -9.20 19.12 8.76
CA VAL A 102 -10.59 19.54 9.04
C VAL A 102 -11.60 18.48 8.60
N ALA A 103 -11.24 17.67 7.60
CA ALA A 103 -12.06 16.58 7.10
C ALA A 103 -11.22 15.34 6.79
N PRO A 104 -11.73 14.14 7.07
CA PRO A 104 -10.98 12.90 6.91
C PRO A 104 -10.65 12.64 5.44
N VAL A 105 -9.48 12.03 5.20
CA VAL A 105 -9.11 11.45 3.93
C VAL A 105 -9.63 10.01 3.90
N GLU A 106 -10.41 9.67 2.88
CA GLU A 106 -10.89 8.32 2.64
C GLU A 106 -10.04 7.59 1.61
N LEU A 107 -9.73 6.32 1.91
CA LEU A 107 -8.93 5.47 1.05
C LEU A 107 -9.82 4.56 0.20
N ARG A 108 -9.75 4.71 -1.12
CA ARG A 108 -10.34 3.78 -2.09
C ARG A 108 -9.26 2.84 -2.62
N THR A 109 -9.28 1.60 -2.18
CA THR A 109 -8.33 0.58 -2.66
C THR A 109 -8.91 -0.13 -3.89
N ALA A 110 -8.12 -0.25 -4.95
CA ALA A 110 -8.45 -1.00 -6.16
C ALA A 110 -7.33 -2.00 -6.46
N LEU A 111 -7.70 -3.29 -6.45
CA LEU A 111 -6.81 -4.40 -6.74
C LEU A 111 -6.81 -4.68 -8.23
N LEU A 112 -5.62 -4.65 -8.84
CA LEU A 112 -5.42 -5.07 -10.23
C LEU A 112 -5.18 -6.59 -10.24
N TYR A 113 -5.71 -7.28 -11.26
CA TYR A 113 -5.53 -8.72 -11.55
C TYR A 113 -6.15 -9.73 -10.57
N ASN A 114 -6.11 -9.50 -9.25
CA ASN A 114 -6.63 -10.44 -8.26
C ASN A 114 -7.47 -9.73 -7.19
N PRO A 115 -8.73 -9.36 -7.51
CA PRO A 115 -9.62 -8.70 -6.56
C PRO A 115 -9.97 -9.58 -5.35
N GLY A 116 -9.84 -10.92 -5.48
CA GLY A 116 -10.11 -11.87 -4.40
C GLY A 116 -8.93 -12.13 -3.46
N LEU A 117 -7.72 -11.66 -3.81
CA LEU A 117 -6.48 -11.94 -3.08
C LEU A 117 -6.30 -13.43 -2.76
N GLU A 118 -6.68 -14.30 -3.69
CA GLU A 118 -6.56 -15.74 -3.50
C GLU A 118 -5.11 -16.19 -3.64
N ASN A 119 -4.58 -16.88 -2.62
CA ASN A 119 -3.21 -17.41 -2.59
C ASN A 119 -3.17 -18.95 -2.47
N THR A 120 -4.27 -19.62 -2.81
CA THR A 120 -4.55 -21.04 -2.51
C THR A 120 -3.42 -21.97 -2.99
N TRP A 121 -2.89 -21.77 -4.19
CA TRP A 121 -1.86 -22.65 -4.75
C TRP A 121 -0.52 -22.58 -3.98
N PHE A 122 -0.07 -21.38 -3.59
CA PHE A 122 1.19 -21.21 -2.86
C PHE A 122 1.10 -21.72 -1.43
N THR A 123 -0.01 -21.43 -0.74
CA THR A 123 -0.23 -21.89 0.63
C THR A 123 -0.33 -23.42 0.70
N VAL A 124 -1.08 -24.03 -0.21
CA VAL A 124 -1.25 -25.49 -0.25
C VAL A 124 0.09 -26.18 -0.52
N THR A 125 0.86 -25.74 -1.52
CA THR A 125 2.19 -26.33 -1.79
C THR A 125 3.17 -26.14 -0.63
N GLY A 126 3.19 -24.96 -0.01
CA GLY A 126 4.06 -24.68 1.13
C GLY A 126 3.76 -25.55 2.35
N VAL A 127 2.48 -25.71 2.69
CA VAL A 127 2.05 -26.57 3.80
C VAL A 127 2.36 -28.04 3.51
N LEU A 128 2.12 -28.53 2.30
CA LEU A 128 2.47 -29.90 1.92
C LEU A 128 3.97 -30.17 2.08
N GLY A 129 4.84 -29.26 1.61
CA GLY A 129 6.28 -29.38 1.78
C GLY A 129 6.70 -29.40 3.26
N ALA A 130 6.15 -28.49 4.06
CA ALA A 130 6.43 -28.45 5.50
C ALA A 130 5.99 -29.73 6.23
N LEU A 131 4.82 -30.27 5.88
CA LEU A 131 4.32 -31.52 6.43
C LEU A 131 5.24 -32.69 6.06
N ILE A 132 5.72 -32.77 4.83
CA ILE A 132 6.66 -33.82 4.41
C ILE A 132 7.95 -33.74 5.24
N VAL A 133 8.55 -32.55 5.37
CA VAL A 133 9.78 -32.35 6.16
C VAL A 133 9.56 -32.72 7.63
N LEU A 134 8.46 -32.27 8.23
CA LEU A 134 8.11 -32.58 9.61
C LEU A 134 7.97 -34.09 9.82
N ASN A 135 7.23 -34.79 8.95
CA ASN A 135 7.05 -36.23 9.03
C ASN A 135 8.37 -36.99 8.84
N CYS A 136 9.18 -36.61 7.85
CA CYS A 136 10.51 -37.20 7.65
C CYS A 136 11.41 -37.03 8.87
N SER A 137 11.38 -35.86 9.52
CA SER A 137 12.16 -35.60 10.73
C SER A 137 11.71 -36.48 11.90
N LEU A 138 10.40 -36.71 12.05
CA LEU A 138 9.84 -37.56 13.09
C LEU A 138 10.26 -39.02 12.89
N VAL A 139 10.17 -39.52 11.65
CA VAL A 139 10.61 -40.88 11.29
C VAL A 139 12.11 -41.06 11.48
N ALA A 140 12.92 -40.06 11.12
CA ALA A 140 14.36 -40.11 11.33
C ALA A 140 14.72 -40.12 12.83
N ALA A 141 14.02 -39.34 13.65
CA ALA A 141 14.23 -39.29 15.08
C ALA A 141 13.87 -40.62 15.76
N THR A 142 12.74 -41.25 15.40
CA THR A 142 12.36 -42.55 15.96
C THR A 142 13.27 -43.68 15.50
N ALA A 143 13.81 -43.62 14.27
CA ALA A 143 14.79 -44.59 13.78
C ALA A 143 16.16 -44.48 14.48
N LEU A 144 16.50 -43.32 15.05
CA LEU A 144 17.75 -43.09 15.78
C LEU A 144 17.70 -43.66 17.20
N ILE A 145 16.51 -43.75 17.80
CA ILE A 145 16.31 -44.33 19.13
C ILE A 145 16.38 -45.86 18.98
N ARG A 146 17.45 -46.45 19.51
CA ARG A 146 17.65 -47.89 19.66
C ARG A 146 17.71 -48.24 21.14
#